data_AF-A0A3M2ATD0-F1
#
_entry.id   AF-A0A3M2ATD0-F1
#
_cell.length_a   1.000
_cell.length_b   1.000
_cell.length_c   1.000
_cell.angle_alpha   90.00
_cell.angle_beta   90.00
_cell.angle_gamma   90.00
#
_symmetry.space_group_name_H-M   'P 1'
#
loop_
_entity.id
_entity.type
_entity.pdbx_description
1 polymer ?
#
loop_
_entity_poly.entity_id
_entity_poly.type
_entity_poly.pdbx_seq_one_letter_code
_entity_poly.pdbx_strand_id
1 'polypeptide(L)'
;MESLKQLLLKCEVYLKEGNWDALISTLSQISEEHIKGLTLEEAQECIRIIEHLTAQGESLRFSLAESLANLRRFKDAYGRAP
;
A
#
# COMPACT_ATOMS: atom_id res chain seq x y z
N MET A 1 -21.85 9.23 4.26
CA MET A 1 -20.94 8.06 4.28
C MET A 1 -20.03 8.22 3.07
N GLU A 2 -18.71 8.17 3.23
CA GLU A 2 -17.80 8.24 2.08
C GLU A 2 -17.96 6.97 1.23
N SER A 3 -17.76 7.08 -0.08
CA SER A 3 -17.85 5.92 -0.96
C SER A 3 -16.58 5.06 -0.88
N LEU A 4 -16.68 3.78 -1.24
CA LEU A 4 -15.51 2.88 -1.29
C LEU A 4 -14.40 3.47 -2.16
N LYS A 5 -14.75 4.03 -3.31
CA LYS A 5 -13.80 4.68 -4.22
C LYS A 5 -13.04 5.83 -3.55
N GLN A 6 -13.72 6.66 -2.76
CA GLN A 6 -13.06 7.76 -2.03
C GLN A 6 -12.07 7.24 -0.99
N LEU A 7 -12.44 6.19 -0.25
CA LEU A 7 -11.55 5.56 0.73
C LEU A 7 -10.31 4.96 0.05
N LEU A 8 -10.50 4.28 -1.09
CA LEU A 8 -9.40 3.69 -1.85
C LEU A 8 -8.45 4.75 -2.42
N LEU A 9 -8.97 5.86 -2.94
CA LEU A 9 -8.14 6.96 -3.43
C LEU A 9 -7.35 7.64 -2.30
N LYS A 10 -7.93 7.77 -1.10
CA LYS A 10 -7.18 8.23 0.09
C LYS A 10 -6.05 7.27 0.45
N CYS A 11 -6.31 5.96 0.37
CA CYS A 11 -5.26 4.96 0.59
C CYS A 11 -4.09 5.14 -0.39
N GLU A 12 -4.36 5.49 -1.65
CA GLU A 12 -3.31 5.77 -2.63
C GLU A 12 -2.44 6.96 -2.24
N VAL A 13 -3.06 8.04 -1.75
CA VAL A 13 -2.33 9.22 -1.26
C VAL A 13 -1.44 8.84 -0.07
N TYR A 14 -2.00 8.18 0.95
CA TYR A 14 -1.24 7.80 2.13
C TYR A 14 -0.11 6.82 1.84
N LEU A 15 -0.31 5.91 0.87
CA LEU A 15 0.75 4.99 0.43
C LEU A 15 1.92 5.77 -0.21
N LYS A 16 1.63 6.77 -1.06
CA LYS A 16 2.67 7.61 -1.70
C LYS A 16 3.40 8.50 -0.70
N GLU A 17 2.70 8.98 0.32
CA GLU A 17 3.28 9.80 1.38
C GLU A 17 4.05 8.98 2.43
N GLY A 18 3.94 7.64 2.40
CA GLY A 18 4.51 6.77 3.43
C GLY A 18 3.82 6.91 4.79
N ASN A 19 2.60 7.44 4.83
CA ASN A 19 1.83 7.61 6.05
C ASN A 19 1.08 6.33 6.39
N TRP A 20 1.81 5.36 6.94
CA TRP A 20 1.30 4.01 7.22
C TRP A 20 0.17 3.98 8.24
N ASP A 21 0.23 4.84 9.26
CA ASP A 21 -0.81 4.90 10.30
C ASP A 21 -2.15 5.36 9.71
N ALA A 22 -2.14 6.42 8.89
CA ALA A 22 -3.33 6.91 8.21
C ALA A 22 -3.88 5.90 7.19
N LEU A 23 -2.99 5.19 6.48
CA LEU A 23 -3.35 4.13 5.56
C LEU A 23 -4.09 2.99 6.27
N ILE A 24 -3.51 2.46 7.36
CA ILE A 24 -4.12 1.37 8.14
C ILE A 24 -5.46 1.81 8.72
N SER A 25 -5.52 3.02 9.27
CA SER A 25 -6.77 3.56 9.83
C SER A 25 -7.86 3.65 8.76
N THR A 26 -7.53 4.11 7.55
CA THR A 26 -8.49 4.26 6.44
C THR A 26 -8.94 2.90 5.90
N LEU A 27 -8.03 1.94 5.73
CA LEU A 27 -8.38 0.58 5.33
C LEU A 27 -9.30 -0.09 6.36
N SER A 28 -9.09 0.18 7.65
CA SER A 28 -9.93 -0.36 8.74
C SER A 28 -11.35 0.20 8.77
N GLN A 29 -11.60 1.33 8.08
CA GLN A 29 -12.94 1.91 7.96
C GLN A 29 -13.76 1.25 6.85
N ILE A 30 -13.12 0.49 5.95
CA ILE A 30 -13.81 -0.23 4.89
C ILE A 30 -14.64 -1.35 5.51
N SER A 31 -15.95 -1.29 5.28
CA SER A 31 -16.94 -2.23 5.81
C SER A 31 -17.80 -2.81 4.68
N GLU A 32 -18.57 -3.85 4.99
CA GLU A 32 -19.48 -4.50 4.03
C GLU A 32 -20.53 -3.52 3.46
N GLU A 33 -20.89 -2.47 4.20
CA GLU A 33 -21.81 -1.42 3.75
C GLU A 33 -21.27 -0.62 2.56
N HIS A 34 -19.94 -0.49 2.44
CA HIS A 34 -19.31 0.19 1.30
C HIS A 34 -19.30 -0.66 0.03
N ILE A 35 -19.51 -1.97 0.19
CA ILE A 35 -19.54 -2.96 -0.90
C ILE A 35 -20.99 -3.18 -1.36
N LYS A 36 -21.93 -3.15 -0.42
CA LYS A 36 -23.36 -3.29 -0.70
C LYS A 36 -23.86 -2.07 -1.47
N GLY A 37 -24.46 -2.33 -2.63
CA GLY A 37 -25.04 -1.29 -3.48
C GLY A 37 -24.12 -0.75 -4.56
N LEU A 38 -22.90 -1.28 -4.71
CA LEU A 38 -22.06 -0.98 -5.87
C LEU A 38 -22.67 -1.57 -7.14
N THR A 39 -22.71 -0.76 -8.20
CA THR A 39 -22.94 -1.26 -9.55
C THR A 39 -21.75 -2.08 -10.04
N LEU A 40 -21.95 -2.89 -11.09
CA LEU A 40 -20.87 -3.67 -11.69
C LEU A 40 -19.69 -2.78 -12.14
N GLU A 41 -19.99 -1.60 -12.69
CA GLU A 41 -18.98 -0.65 -13.16
C GLU A 41 -18.19 -0.06 -11.99
N GLU A 42 -18.86 0.39 -10.92
CA GLU A 42 -18.19 0.90 -9.72
C GLU A 42 -17.34 -0.17 -9.02
N ALA A 43 -17.83 -1.41 -8.98
CA ALA A 43 -17.08 -2.53 -8.43
C ALA A 43 -15.81 -2.82 -9.25
N GLN A 44 -15.90 -2.80 -10.58
CA GLN A 44 -14.74 -2.96 -11.47
C GLN A 44 -13.73 -1.83 -11.31
N GLU A 45 -14.17 -0.58 -11.16
CA GLU A 45 -13.28 0.54 -10.88
C GLU A 45 -12.57 0.37 -9.52
N CYS A 46 -13.31 0.00 -8.47
CA CYS A 46 -12.72 -0.23 -7.15
C CYS A 46 -11.68 -1.36 -7.18
N ILE A 47 -11.95 -2.45 -7.90
CA ILE A 47 -10.99 -3.55 -8.10
C ILE A 47 -9.70 -3.05 -8.76
N ARG A 48 -9.80 -2.25 -9.84
CA ARG A 48 -8.62 -1.69 -10.50
C ARG A 48 -7.77 -0.84 -9.55
N ILE A 49 -8.40 -0.07 -8.67
CA ILE A 49 -7.67 0.73 -7.67
C ILE A 49 -6.99 -0.18 -6.64
N ILE A 50 -7.67 -1.22 -6.16
CA ILE A 50 -7.10 -2.20 -5.21
C ILE A 50 -5.89 -2.92 -5.82
N GLU A 51 -5.99 -3.36 -7.07
CA GLU A 51 -4.89 -3.99 -7.80
C GLU A 51 -3.70 -3.04 -7.91
N HIS A 52 -3.95 -1.76 -8.22
CA HIS A 52 -2.92 -0.74 -8.29
C HIS A 52 -2.21 -0.54 -6.94
N LEU A 53 -2.97 -0.40 -5.85
CA LEU A 53 -2.44 -0.27 -4.49
C LEU A 53 -1.60 -1.48 -4.08
N THR A 54 -2.06 -2.68 -4.44
CA THR A 54 -1.34 -3.93 -4.16
C THR A 54 0.01 -3.95 -4.88
N ALA A 55 0.02 -3.62 -6.18
CA ALA A 55 1.26 -3.56 -6.96
C ALA A 55 2.26 -2.52 -6.40
N GLN A 56 1.78 -1.36 -5.97
CA GLN A 56 2.62 -0.35 -5.33
C GLN A 56 3.21 -0.87 -4.00
N GLY A 57 2.38 -1.50 -3.16
CA GLY A 57 2.82 -2.10 -1.90
C GLY A 57 3.87 -3.20 -2.10
N GLU A 58 3.72 -4.04 -3.13
CA GLU A 58 4.73 -5.05 -3.48
C GLU A 58 6.04 -4.43 -3.92
N SER A 59 5.98 -3.40 -4.78
CA SER A 59 7.17 -2.67 -5.23
C SER A 59 7.95 -2.07 -4.06
N LEU A 60 7.24 -1.43 -3.11
CA LEU A 60 7.83 -0.90 -1.88
C LEU A 60 8.48 -1.99 -1.03
N ARG A 61 7.81 -3.14 -0.88
CA ARG A 61 8.37 -4.29 -0.15
C ARG A 61 9.66 -4.80 -0.81
N PHE A 62 9.70 -4.88 -2.13
CA PHE A 62 10.91 -5.29 -2.86
C PHE A 62 12.05 -4.29 -2.67
N SER A 63 11.77 -2.99 -2.80
CA SER A 63 12.78 -1.94 -2.60
C SER A 63 13.35 -1.96 -1.18
N LEU A 64 12.51 -2.19 -0.16
CA LEU A 64 12.95 -2.33 1.22
C LEU A 64 13.85 -3.57 1.40
N ALA A 65 13.46 -4.71 0.84
CA ALA A 65 14.24 -5.94 0.90
C ALA A 65 15.62 -5.78 0.25
N GLU A 66 15.68 -5.10 -0.90
CA GLU A 66 16.93 -4.77 -1.58
C GLU A 66 17.81 -3.84 -0.73
N SER A 67 17.21 -2.79 -0.15
CA SER A 67 17.92 -1.85 0.73
C SER A 67 18.52 -2.55 1.95
N LEU A 68 17.77 -3.47 2.57
CA LEU A 68 18.26 -4.28 3.69
C LEU A 68 19.39 -5.23 3.28
N ALA A 69 19.30 -5.85 2.10
CA ALA A 69 20.35 -6.70 1.56
C ALA A 69 21.64 -5.90 1.31
N ASN A 70 21.52 -4.69 0.78
CA ASN A 70 22.65 -3.77 0.56
C ASN A 70 23.27 -3.32 1.89
N LEU A 71 22.45 -2.99 2.89
CA LEU A 71 22.93 -2.63 4.23
C LEU A 71 23.72 -3.78 4.87
N ARG A 72 23.24 -5.03 4.74
CA ARG A 72 23.94 -6.22 5.21
C ARG A 72 25.30 -6.40 4.51
N ARG A 73 25.33 -6.29 3.17
CA ARG A 73 26.57 -6.36 2.39
C ARG A 73 27.57 -5.27 2.80
N PHE A 74 27.09 -4.05 3.03
CA PHE A 74 27.92 -2.94 3.52
C PHE A 74 28.54 -3.28 4.88
N LYS A 75 27.73 -3.77 5.83
CA LYS A 75 28.22 -4.22 7.15
C LYS A 75 29.29 -5.32 7.02
N ASP A 76 29.07 -6.31 6.16
CA ASP A 76 29.99 -7.43 5.99
C ASP A 76 31.31 -7.01 5.32
N ALA A 77 31.26 -6.02 4.41
CA ALA A 77 32.44 -5.47 3.73
C ALA A 77 33.30 -4.58 4.65
N TYR A 78 32.69 -3.76 5.51
CA TYR A 78 33.41 -2.84 6.40
C TYR A 78 33.68 -3.40 7.81
N GLY A 79 32.92 -4.41 8.24
CA GLY A 79 33.20 -5.14 9.49
C GLY A 79 34.38 -6.11 9.42
N ARG A 80 34.98 -6.27 8.23
CA ARG A 80 36.23 -7.01 7.96
C ARG A 80 37.35 -6.08 7.50
N ALA A 81 37.37 -4.83 7.95
CA ALA A 81 38.61 -4.05 7.90
C ALA A 81 39.65 -4.72 8.84
N PRO A 82 40.94 -4.80 8.45
CA PRO A 82 41.98 -5.47 9.22
C PRO A 82 42.15 -4.92 10.64
#